data_AF-A0A9X3UEK8-F1
#
_entry.id   AF-A0A9X3UEK8-F1
#
_cell.length_a   1.000
_cell.length_b   1.000
_cell.length_c   1.000
_cell.angle_alpha   90.00
_cell.angle_beta   90.00
_cell.angle_gamma   90.00
#
_symmetry.space_group_name_H-M   'P 1'
#
loop_
_entity.id
_entity.type
_entity.pdbx_description
1 polymer ?
#
loop_
_entity_poly.entity_id
_entity_poly.type
_entity_poly.pdbx_seq_one_letter_code
_entity_poly.pdbx_strand_id
1 'polypeptide(L)' 'MTYRTIAAAFFLSPAVPALAHPGAHTELTAAGWLAHMVASPFHMAVVAAAMAVLGGFVLFRRLTAKNRTRK' A
#
# COMPACT_ATOMS: atom_id res chain seq x y z
N MET A 1 2.74 3.77 24.22
CA MET A 1 2.70 3.80 22.74
C MET A 1 4.11 3.76 22.22
N THR A 2 4.53 2.65 21.63
CA THR A 2 5.93 2.41 21.25
C THR A 2 6.26 3.12 19.93
N TYR A 3 7.42 3.76 19.85
CA TYR A 3 7.91 4.52 18.67
C TYR A 3 7.76 3.80 17.31
N ARG A 4 7.62 2.47 17.31
CA ARG A 4 7.34 1.65 16.12
C ARG A 4 5.98 1.94 15.47
N THR A 5 4.94 2.29 16.23
CA THR A 5 3.62 2.64 15.66
C THR A 5 3.65 4.03 15.03
N ILE A 6 4.39 4.97 15.62
CA ILE A 6 4.57 6.32 15.07
C ILE A 6 5.39 6.26 13.78
N ALA A 7 6.46 5.45 13.75
CA ALA A 7 7.26 5.26 12.54
C ALA A 7 6.44 4.62 11.40
N ALA A 8 5.61 3.61 11.70
CA ALA A 8 4.72 3.02 10.70
C ALA A 8 3.72 4.05 10.14
N ALA A 9 3.14 4.89 11.00
CA ALA A 9 2.27 5.98 10.58
C ALA A 9 3.00 7.03 9.72
N PHE A 10 4.26 7.36 10.05
CA PHE A 10 5.07 8.30 9.28
C PHE A 10 5.45 7.76 7.89
N PHE A 11 5.74 6.46 7.78
CA PHE A 11 5.98 5.79 6.49
C PHE A 11 4.69 5.63 5.65
N LEU A 12 3.51 5.61 6.27
CA LEU A 12 2.21 5.65 5.59
C LEU A 12 1.78 7.07 5.19
N SER A 13 2.37 8.11 5.78
CA SER A 13 2.02 9.51 5.53
C SER A 13 2.14 9.98 4.08
N PRO A 14 3.16 9.61 3.27
CA PRO A 14 3.23 10.04 1.87
C PRO A 14 2.25 9.29 0.95
N ALA A 15 1.62 8.20 1.42
CA ALA A 15 0.60 7.49 0.65
C ALA A 15 -0.79 8.16 0.75
N VAL A 16 -1.02 8.98 1.78
CA VAL A 16 -2.33 9.63 2.00
C VAL A 16 -2.72 10.58 0.86
N PRO A 17 -1.82 11.44 0.33
CA PRO A 17 -2.14 12.26 -0.84
C PRO A 17 -2.25 11.44 -2.13
N ALA A 18 -1.53 10.32 -2.25
CA ALA A 18 -1.59 9.44 -3.42
C ALA A 18 -2.89 8.64 -3.51
N LEU A 19 -3.60 8.47 -2.38
CA LEU A 19 -4.95 7.90 -2.33
C LEU A 19 -6.05 8.96 -2.52
N ALA A 20 -5.71 10.25 -2.48
CA ALA A 20 -6.67 11.31 -2.74
C ALA A 20 -6.86 11.49 -4.26
N HIS A 21 -7.99 11.02 -4.79
CA HIS A 21 -8.40 11.31 -6.16
C HIS A 21 -9.53 12.35 -6.18
N PRO A 22 -9.70 13.13 -7.26
CA PRO A 22 -10.83 14.05 -7.38
C PRO A 22 -12.16 13.28 -7.29
N GLY A 23 -13.08 13.80 -6.46
CA GLY A 23 -14.39 13.19 -6.18
C GLY A 23 -15.02 13.76 -4.90
N ALA A 24 -16.33 13.60 -4.72
CA ALA A 24 -17.02 14.00 -3.49
C ALA A 24 -16.79 12.95 -2.38
N HIS A 25 -16.20 13.38 -1.25
CA HIS A 25 -15.91 12.53 -0.09
C HIS A 25 -16.67 12.98 1.17
N THR A 26 -17.61 13.92 1.00
CA THR A 26 -18.33 14.60 2.10
C THR A 26 -19.24 13.67 2.91
N GLU A 27 -19.66 12.55 2.31
CA GLU A 27 -20.63 11.60 2.91
C GLU A 27 -19.96 10.40 3.61
N LEU A 28 -18.61 10.30 3.58
CA LEU A 28 -17.91 9.11 4.07
C LEU A 28 -17.72 9.16 5.58
N THR A 29 -18.59 8.45 6.31
CA THR A 29 -18.31 8.05 7.70
C THR A 29 -17.09 7.12 7.76
N ALA A 30 -16.47 6.94 8.93
CA ALA A 30 -15.33 6.03 9.09
C ALA A 30 -15.62 4.58 8.61
N ALA A 31 -16.87 4.12 8.75
CA ALA A 31 -17.31 2.84 8.22
C ALA A 31 -17.51 2.88 6.69
N GLY A 32 -18.01 4.00 6.14
CA GLY A 32 -18.15 4.22 4.71
C GLY A 32 -16.82 4.34 3.96
N TRP A 33 -15.76 4.80 4.64
CA TRP A 33 -14.42 4.92 4.07
C TRP A 33 -13.88 3.58 3.57
N LEU A 34 -13.97 2.52 4.38
CA LEU A 34 -13.53 1.18 3.98
C LEU A 34 -14.32 0.66 2.78
N ALA A 35 -15.64 0.85 2.79
CA ALA A 35 -16.48 0.49 1.65
C ALA A 35 -16.09 1.25 0.38
N HIS A 36 -15.77 2.54 0.50
CA HIS A 36 -15.32 3.38 -0.61
C HIS A 36 -13.95 2.96 -1.15
N MET A 37 -13.00 2.59 -0.29
CA MET A 37 -11.70 2.07 -0.70
C MET A 37 -11.82 0.76 -1.50
N VAL A 38 -12.77 -0.11 -1.15
CA VAL A 38 -12.95 -1.40 -1.84
C VAL A 38 -13.80 -1.25 -3.11
N ALA A 39 -14.78 -0.35 -3.11
CA ALA A 39 -15.68 -0.13 -4.24
C ALA A 39 -15.06 0.75 -5.34
N SER A 40 -14.07 1.57 -5.02
CA SER A 40 -13.43 2.47 -6.00
C SER A 40 -12.41 1.71 -6.86
N PRO A 41 -12.58 1.69 -8.20
CA PRO A 41 -11.62 1.07 -9.11
C PRO A 41 -10.20 1.65 -9.00
N PHE A 42 -10.10 2.95 -8.67
CA PHE A 42 -8.82 3.62 -8.46
C PHE A 42 -8.04 3.01 -7.29
N HIS A 43 -8.69 2.87 -6.12
CA HIS A 43 -8.05 2.30 -4.93
C HIS A 43 -7.65 0.84 -5.14
N MET A 44 -8.48 0.07 -5.83
CA MET A 44 -8.14 -1.31 -6.19
C MET A 44 -6.93 -1.39 -7.13
N ALA A 45 -6.81 -0.47 -8.09
CA ALA A 45 -5.64 -0.38 -8.96
C ALA A 45 -4.37 -0.03 -8.18
N VAL A 46 -4.45 0.90 -7.22
CA VAL A 46 -3.32 1.25 -6.34
C VAL A 46 -2.88 0.06 -5.48
N VAL A 47 -3.83 -0.67 -4.89
CA VAL A 47 -3.54 -1.88 -4.11
C VAL A 47 -2.88 -2.96 -4.98
N ALA A 48 -3.39 -3.18 -6.19
CA ALA A 48 -2.81 -4.14 -7.12
C ALA A 48 -1.37 -3.77 -7.51
N ALA A 49 -1.10 -2.49 -7.78
CA ALA A 49 0.25 -1.99 -8.07
C ALA A 49 1.20 -2.19 -6.87
N ALA A 50 0.75 -1.87 -5.66
CA ALA A 50 1.54 -2.08 -4.45
C ALA A 50 1.89 -3.56 -4.23
N MET A 51 0.93 -4.46 -4.46
CA MET A 51 1.13 -5.91 -4.37
C MET A 51 2.11 -6.42 -5.44
N ALA A 52 2.03 -5.90 -6.67
CA ALA A 52 2.95 -6.27 -7.73
C ALA A 52 4.39 -5.84 -7.43
N VAL A 53 4.60 -4.63 -6.91
CA VAL A 53 5.92 -4.12 -6.51
C VAL A 53 6.49 -4.96 -5.37
N LEU A 54 5.70 -5.20 -4.32
CA LEU A 54 6.15 -5.99 -3.17
C LEU A 54 6.46 -7.44 -3.56
N GLY A 55 5.58 -8.08 -4.34
CA GLY A 55 5.77 -9.43 -4.85
C GLY A 55 7.00 -9.53 -5.75
N GLY A 56 7.18 -8.59 -6.66
CA GLY A 56 8.35 -8.49 -7.52
C GLY A 56 9.64 -8.32 -6.73
N PHE A 57 9.65 -7.46 -5.72
CA PHE A 57 10.80 -7.27 -4.83
C PHE A 57 11.15 -8.54 -4.05
N VAL A 58 10.15 -9.23 -3.49
CA VAL A 58 10.35 -10.50 -2.77
C VAL A 58 10.91 -11.57 -3.71
N LEU A 59 10.37 -11.68 -4.92
CA LEU A 59 10.84 -12.61 -5.94
C LEU A 59 12.28 -12.31 -6.34
N PHE A 60 12.60 -11.05 -6.64
CA PHE A 60 13.95 -10.60 -6.97
C PHE A 60 14.95 -10.99 -5.89
N ARG A 61 14.64 -10.69 -4.61
CA ARG A 61 15.50 -11.07 -3.47
C ARG A 61 15.74 -12.56 -3.40
N ARG A 62 14.72 -13.40 -3.63
CA ARG A 62 14.85 -14.87 -3.63
C ARG A 62 15.77 -15.35 -4.75
N LEU A 63 15.63 -14.79 -5.96
CA LEU A 63 16.47 -15.13 -7.11
C LEU A 63 17.94 -14.73 -6.86
N THR A 64 18.19 -13.54 -6.34
CA THR A 64 19.55 -13.09 -5.99
C THR A 64 20.16 -13.94 -4.88
N ALA A 65 19.40 -14.31 -3.85
CA ALA A 65 19.87 -15.17 -2.76
C ALA A 65 20.26 -16.57 -3.27
N LYS A 66 19.44 -17.18 -4.13
CA LYS A 66 19.71 -18.48 -4.75
C LYS A 66 20.97 -18.46 -5.63
N ASN A 67 21.21 -17.37 -6.35
CA ASN A 67 22.42 -17.24 -7.18
C ASN A 67 23.70 -17.07 -6.35
N ARG A 68 23.59 -16.56 -5.12
CA ARG A 68 24.73 -16.38 -4.22
C ARG A 68 25.21 -17.69 -3.58
N THR A 69 24.33 -18.69 -3.43
CA THR A 69 24.65 -20.02 -2.88
C THR A 69 25.08 -21.03 -3.95
N ARG A 70 25.05 -20.65 -5.23
CA ARG A 70 25.51 -21.48 -6.36
C ARG A 70 26.92 -21.13 -6.86
N LYS A 71 27.54 -20.09 -6.30
CA LYS A 71 28.95 -19.77 -6.46
C LYS A 71 29.71 -20.26 -5.23
#